data_AF-A0A3C1MRZ7-F1
#
_entry.id   AF-A0A3C1MRZ7-F1
#
_cell.length_a   1.000
_cell.length_b   1.000
_cell.length_c   1.000
_cell.angle_alpha   90.00
_cell.angle_beta   90.00
_cell.angle_gamma   90.00
#
_symmetry.space_group_name_H-M   'P 1'
#
loop_
_entity.id
_entity.type
_entity.pdbx_description
1 polymer ?
#
loop_
_entity_poly.entity_id
_entity_poly.type
_entity_poly.pdbx_seq_one_letter_code
_entity_poly.pdbx_strand_id
1 'polypeptide(L)'
;MQQTAWGAWDWWLLYASNERAMFEVLQDVPAKESIYEADVLMQGLGNLRPARVTTLLKACASVKVKRLFLALAERHQHQWLAHLDLAEVDLGKGKRMLAPGGKLHPKYLITLPADLDDHTR
;
A
#
# COMPACT_ATOMS: atom_id res chain seq x y z
N MET A 1 4.37 13.04 7.16
CA MET A 1 5.44 13.89 6.61
C MET A 1 6.73 13.63 7.38
N GLN A 2 7.86 13.82 6.71
CA GLN A 2 9.21 13.82 7.24
C GLN A 2 9.88 15.13 6.83
N GLN A 3 10.92 15.51 7.55
CA GLN A 3 11.74 16.66 7.21
C GLN A 3 13.21 16.28 7.26
N THR A 4 14.00 16.85 6.36
CA THR A 4 15.46 16.74 6.36
C THR A 4 16.08 18.05 5.90
N ALA A 5 17.30 18.33 6.36
CA ALA A 5 18.15 19.32 5.72
C ALA A 5 18.58 18.78 4.34
N TRP A 6 18.63 19.64 3.33
CA TRP A 6 19.07 19.24 1.98
C TRP A 6 19.81 20.37 1.23
N GLY A 7 20.59 19.98 0.23
CA GLY A 7 21.36 20.91 -0.59
C GLY A 7 22.49 21.61 0.17
N ALA A 8 23.18 22.52 -0.52
CA ALA A 8 24.37 23.19 0.00
C ALA A 8 24.08 24.22 1.12
N TRP A 9 22.81 24.54 1.35
CA TRP A 9 22.37 25.60 2.27
C TRP A 9 21.43 25.09 3.36
N ASP A 10 21.37 23.78 3.59
CA ASP A 10 20.57 23.13 4.64
C ASP A 10 19.09 23.58 4.67
N TRP A 11 18.44 23.69 3.51
CA TRP A 11 17.00 24.00 3.47
C TRP A 11 16.18 22.87 4.14
N TRP A 12 15.04 23.22 4.75
CA TRP A 12 14.12 22.21 5.26
C TRP A 12 13.25 21.67 4.13
N LEU A 13 13.50 20.42 3.73
CA LEU A 13 12.65 19.72 2.77
C LEU A 13 11.62 18.88 3.51
N LEU A 14 10.33 19.17 3.29
CA LEU A 14 9.22 18.39 3.79
C LEU A 14 8.74 17.39 2.73
N TYR A 15 8.68 16.10 3.07
CA TYR A 15 8.28 15.05 2.12
C TYR A 15 7.49 13.93 2.80
N ALA A 16 6.83 13.08 2.01
CA ALA A 16 6.11 11.93 2.53
C ALA A 16 7.09 10.88 3.06
N SER A 17 6.74 10.19 4.15
CA SER A 17 7.47 8.95 4.49
C SER A 17 7.13 7.85 3.50
N ASN A 18 7.97 6.82 3.37
CA ASN A 18 7.71 5.69 2.48
C ASN A 18 6.31 5.07 2.70
N GLU A 19 5.89 4.94 3.96
CA GLU A 19 4.56 4.43 4.31
C GLU A 19 3.44 5.33 3.76
N ARG A 20 3.59 6.65 3.89
CA ARG A 20 2.58 7.63 3.44
C ARG A 20 2.58 7.77 1.93
N ALA A 21 3.75 7.80 1.31
CA ALA A 21 3.91 7.89 -0.14
C ALA A 21 3.23 6.71 -0.83
N MET A 22 3.38 5.49 -0.30
CA MET A 22 2.69 4.32 -0.84
C MET A 22 1.16 4.48 -0.78
N PHE A 23 0.61 5.01 0.30
CA PHE A 23 -0.84 5.26 0.40
C PHE A 23 -1.32 6.27 -0.63
N GLU A 24 -0.51 7.29 -0.92
CA GLU A 24 -0.80 8.32 -1.91
C GLU A 24 -0.78 7.75 -3.34
N VAL A 25 0.22 6.92 -3.68
CA VAL A 25 0.24 6.17 -4.95
C VAL A 25 -1.03 5.32 -5.10
N LEU A 26 -1.36 4.52 -4.08
CA LEU A 26 -2.53 3.64 -4.11
C LEU A 26 -3.87 4.41 -4.16
N GLN A 27 -3.88 5.67 -3.74
CA GLN A 27 -5.07 6.52 -3.85
C GLN A 27 -5.41 6.79 -5.32
N ASP A 28 -4.41 6.88 -6.19
CA ASP A 28 -4.58 7.22 -7.60
C ASP A 28 -4.71 5.98 -8.52
N VAL A 29 -4.55 4.77 -7.98
CA VAL A 29 -4.82 3.50 -8.69
C VAL A 29 -6.35 3.24 -8.84
N PRO A 30 -6.87 2.80 -10.00
CA PRO A 30 -6.19 2.56 -11.27
C PRO A 30 -6.29 3.75 -12.24
N ALA A 31 -6.67 4.94 -11.76
CA ALA A 31 -7.04 6.05 -12.62
C ALA A 31 -5.83 6.76 -13.23
N LYS A 32 -4.75 6.93 -12.46
CA LYS A 32 -3.50 7.55 -12.94
C LYS A 32 -2.29 6.63 -12.80
N GLU A 33 -2.32 5.73 -11.83
CA GLU A 33 -1.26 4.76 -11.54
C GLU A 33 -1.79 3.35 -11.83
N SER A 34 -0.94 2.47 -12.35
CA SER A 34 -1.33 1.08 -12.58
C SER A 34 -1.15 0.20 -11.34
N ILE A 35 -1.86 -0.92 -11.28
CA ILE A 35 -1.69 -1.91 -10.20
C ILE A 35 -0.29 -2.54 -10.26
N TYR A 36 0.28 -2.70 -11.47
CA TYR A 36 1.60 -3.29 -11.66
C TYR A 36 2.72 -2.37 -11.14
N GLU A 37 2.67 -1.07 -11.44
CA GLU A 37 3.63 -0.10 -10.89
C GLU A 37 3.55 -0.04 -9.36
N ALA A 38 2.33 -0.04 -8.81
CA ALA A 38 2.14 -0.12 -7.37
C ALA A 38 2.69 -1.42 -6.76
N ASP A 39 2.56 -2.57 -7.44
CA ASP A 39 3.12 -3.85 -6.98
C ASP A 39 4.66 -3.81 -6.96
N VAL A 40 5.29 -3.26 -8.01
CA VAL A 40 6.75 -3.08 -8.08
C VAL A 40 7.24 -2.14 -6.97
N LEU A 41 6.56 -1.02 -6.74
CA LEU A 41 6.90 -0.12 -5.63
C LEU A 41 6.75 -0.84 -4.28
N MET A 42 5.67 -1.60 -4.07
CA MET A 42 5.45 -2.37 -2.85
C MET A 42 6.57 -3.38 -2.60
N GLN A 43 7.08 -4.05 -3.65
CA GLN A 43 8.18 -5.02 -3.52
C GLN A 43 9.41 -4.41 -2.81
N GLY A 44 9.73 -3.14 -3.09
CA GLY A 44 10.86 -2.44 -2.48
C GLY A 44 10.67 -2.02 -1.01
N LEU A 45 9.47 -2.14 -0.46
CA LEU A 45 9.12 -1.62 0.87
C LEU A 45 9.43 -2.60 2.01
N GLY A 46 10.59 -3.26 1.99
CA GLY A 46 10.97 -4.28 2.98
C GLY A 46 11.15 -3.78 4.43
N ASN A 47 11.30 -2.47 4.64
CA ASN A 47 11.70 -1.88 5.93
C ASN A 47 10.70 -0.82 6.46
N LEU A 48 9.40 -0.98 6.20
CA LEU A 48 8.39 -0.06 6.75
C LEU A 48 8.26 -0.20 8.27
N ARG A 49 7.93 0.91 8.95
CA ARG A 49 7.71 0.91 10.39
C ARG A 49 6.28 0.47 10.72
N PRO A 50 6.04 -0.68 11.38
CA PRO A 50 4.71 -1.21 11.62
C PRO A 50 3.76 -0.24 12.33
N ALA A 51 4.27 0.48 13.34
CA ALA A 51 3.51 1.48 14.07
C ALA A 51 2.99 2.62 13.16
N ARG A 52 3.82 3.08 12.21
CA ARG A 52 3.43 4.16 11.30
C ARG A 52 2.43 3.68 10.25
N VAL A 53 2.64 2.48 9.71
CA VAL A 53 1.67 1.83 8.80
C VAL A 53 0.33 1.66 9.50
N THR A 54 0.33 1.18 10.75
CA THR A 54 -0.87 1.01 11.57
C THR A 54 -1.62 2.33 11.73
N THR A 55 -0.94 3.41 12.14
CA THR A 55 -1.56 4.74 12.26
C THR A 55 -2.16 5.21 10.93
N LEU A 56 -1.45 5.01 9.81
CA LEU A 56 -1.94 5.38 8.49
C LEU A 56 -3.16 4.55 8.06
N LEU A 57 -3.17 3.23 8.33
CA LEU A 57 -4.32 2.36 8.07
C LEU A 57 -5.54 2.82 8.86
N LYS A 58 -5.39 3.14 10.16
CA LYS A 58 -6.48 3.63 11.01
C LYS A 58 -7.01 4.99 10.52
N ALA A 59 -6.13 5.90 10.12
CA ALA A 59 -6.51 7.24 9.64
C ALA A 59 -7.02 7.27 8.19
N CYS A 60 -6.76 6.23 7.38
CA CYS A 60 -7.14 6.22 5.97
C CYS A 60 -8.64 5.96 5.80
N ALA A 61 -9.35 6.94 5.23
CA ALA A 61 -10.76 6.81 4.89
C ALA A 61 -11.02 5.86 3.71
N SER A 62 -10.03 5.68 2.82
CA SER A 62 -10.21 4.88 1.60
C SER A 62 -10.05 3.39 1.87
N VAL A 63 -11.18 2.67 1.86
CA VAL A 63 -11.19 1.20 1.93
C VAL A 63 -10.38 0.56 0.79
N LYS A 64 -10.41 1.16 -0.41
CA LYS A 64 -9.59 0.73 -1.55
C LYS A 64 -8.11 0.71 -1.20
N VAL A 65 -7.58 1.82 -0.68
CA VAL A 65 -6.16 1.98 -0.36
C VAL A 65 -5.74 0.98 0.70
N LYS A 66 -6.52 0.87 1.79
CA LYS A 66 -6.23 -0.07 2.90
C LYS A 66 -6.12 -1.51 2.41
N ARG A 67 -7.12 -1.98 1.65
CA ARG A 67 -7.15 -3.35 1.13
C ARG A 67 -6.07 -3.62 0.10
N LEU A 68 -5.85 -2.69 -0.82
CA LEU A 68 -4.83 -2.83 -1.86
C LEU A 68 -3.42 -2.84 -1.25
N PHE A 69 -3.15 -1.96 -0.29
CA PHE A 69 -1.89 -1.94 0.45
C PHE A 69 -1.60 -3.28 1.11
N LEU A 70 -2.56 -3.81 1.89
CA LEU A 70 -2.38 -5.07 2.59
C LEU A 70 -2.27 -6.27 1.64
N ALA A 71 -3.03 -6.28 0.54
CA ALA A 71 -2.98 -7.35 -0.46
C ALA A 71 -1.62 -7.40 -1.18
N LEU A 72 -1.10 -6.26 -1.64
CA LEU A 72 0.21 -6.20 -2.29
C LEU A 72 1.33 -6.50 -1.29
N ALA A 73 1.22 -5.99 -0.06
CA ALA A 73 2.23 -6.27 0.94
C ALA A 73 2.29 -7.77 1.30
N GLU A 74 1.14 -8.43 1.45
CA GLU A 74 1.05 -9.86 1.77
C GLU A 74 1.61 -10.71 0.64
N ARG A 75 1.36 -10.32 -0.61
CA ARG A 75 1.92 -10.94 -1.80
C ARG A 75 3.46 -10.94 -1.81
N HIS A 76 4.09 -9.85 -1.37
CA HIS A 76 5.57 -9.76 -1.23
C HIS A 76 6.10 -10.32 0.10
N GLN A 77 5.24 -10.90 0.94
CA GLN A 77 5.63 -11.56 2.20
C GLN A 77 6.46 -10.67 3.14
N HIS A 78 6.13 -9.38 3.18
CA HIS A 78 6.84 -8.42 4.02
C HIS A 78 6.78 -8.79 5.50
N GLN A 79 7.94 -8.97 6.14
CA GLN A 79 8.04 -9.40 7.53
C GLN A 79 7.35 -8.43 8.51
N TRP A 80 7.39 -7.13 8.21
CA TRP A 80 6.74 -6.10 9.03
C TRP A 80 5.20 -6.23 9.10
N LEU A 81 4.57 -6.99 8.20
CA LEU A 81 3.12 -7.23 8.24
C LEU A 81 2.67 -7.96 9.50
N ALA A 82 3.48 -8.91 9.98
CA ALA A 82 3.17 -9.70 11.17
C ALA A 82 3.08 -8.83 12.44
N HIS A 83 3.60 -7.61 12.39
CA HIS A 83 3.64 -6.66 13.50
C HIS A 83 2.59 -5.56 13.40
N LEU A 84 1.68 -5.61 12.41
CA LEU A 84 0.59 -4.64 12.30
C LEU A 84 -0.54 -4.96 13.29
N ASP A 85 -1.00 -3.93 14.00
CA ASP A 85 -2.27 -3.99 14.74
C ASP A 85 -3.42 -3.56 13.82
N LEU A 86 -4.26 -4.52 13.42
CA LEU A 86 -5.38 -4.29 12.52
C LEU A 86 -6.73 -4.24 13.25
N ALA A 87 -6.77 -4.28 14.59
CA ALA A 87 -8.02 -4.43 15.35
C ALA A 87 -9.04 -3.32 15.08
N GLU A 88 -8.57 -2.08 14.87
CA GLU A 88 -9.40 -0.90 14.62
C GLU A 88 -9.39 -0.46 13.15
N VAL A 89 -8.81 -1.26 12.25
CA VAL A 89 -8.74 -0.91 10.83
C VAL A 89 -10.00 -1.38 10.12
N ASP A 90 -10.89 -0.44 9.78
CA ASP A 90 -12.07 -0.76 8.97
C ASP A 90 -11.69 -1.08 7.53
N LEU A 91 -11.77 -2.36 7.16
CA LEU A 91 -11.59 -2.80 5.78
C LEU A 91 -12.90 -2.75 4.98
N GLY A 92 -14.00 -2.27 5.53
CA GLY A 92 -15.31 -2.25 4.87
C GLY A 92 -15.82 -3.66 4.52
N LYS A 93 -16.92 -3.72 3.78
CA LYS A 93 -17.62 -4.97 3.44
C LYS A 93 -17.76 -5.14 1.92
N GLY A 94 -18.02 -6.38 1.49
CA GLY A 94 -18.24 -6.71 0.08
C GLY A 94 -16.96 -6.79 -0.76
N LYS A 95 -17.11 -7.32 -1.98
CA LYS A 95 -16.02 -7.43 -2.96
C LYS A 95 -15.80 -6.09 -3.66
N ARG A 96 -14.54 -5.74 -3.90
CA ARG A 96 -14.17 -4.54 -4.67
C ARG A 96 -13.39 -4.94 -5.91
N MET A 97 -14.00 -4.77 -7.08
CA MET A 97 -13.37 -5.05 -8.36
C MET A 97 -12.46 -3.88 -8.75
N LEU A 98 -11.15 -4.09 -8.72
CA LEU A 98 -10.16 -3.12 -9.19
C LEU A 98 -9.68 -3.43 -10.61
N ALA A 99 -9.50 -4.70 -10.95
CA ALA A 99 -9.15 -5.17 -12.29
C ALA A 99 -10.30 -6.04 -12.87
N PRO A 100 -10.99 -5.61 -13.95
CA PRO A 100 -11.93 -6.45 -14.66
C PRO A 100 -11.26 -7.74 -15.16
N GLY A 101 -11.90 -8.90 -14.98
CA GLY A 101 -11.30 -10.20 -15.32
C GLY A 101 -10.16 -10.64 -14.40
N GLY A 102 -9.85 -9.87 -13.36
CA GLY A 102 -8.82 -10.20 -12.38
C GLY A 102 -9.25 -11.27 -11.37
N LYS A 103 -8.31 -11.67 -10.52
CA LYS A 103 -8.48 -12.66 -9.45
C LYS A 103 -8.79 -11.98 -8.13
N LEU A 104 -9.80 -12.49 -7.41
CA LEU A 104 -10.16 -11.98 -6.09
C LEU A 104 -9.13 -12.41 -5.05
N HIS A 105 -8.53 -11.46 -4.35
CA HIS A 105 -7.79 -11.72 -3.13
C HIS A 105 -8.78 -12.00 -1.98
N PRO A 106 -8.88 -13.24 -1.46
CA PRO A 106 -9.98 -13.64 -0.58
C PRO A 106 -9.95 -12.94 0.78
N LYS A 107 -8.75 -12.73 1.35
CA LYS A 107 -8.58 -12.08 2.66
C LYS A 107 -9.04 -10.61 2.68
N TYR A 108 -8.65 -9.83 1.67
CA TYR A 108 -8.95 -8.39 1.60
C TYR A 108 -10.11 -8.06 0.67
N LEU A 109 -10.78 -9.06 0.08
CA LEU A 109 -11.94 -8.93 -0.80
C LEU A 109 -11.73 -7.88 -1.91
N ILE A 110 -10.58 -7.91 -2.57
CA ILE A 110 -10.19 -6.98 -3.63
C ILE A 110 -9.67 -7.74 -4.85
N THR A 111 -10.09 -7.34 -6.05
CA THR A 111 -9.70 -8.02 -7.30
C THR A 111 -8.42 -7.43 -7.86
N LEU A 112 -7.38 -8.23 -8.02
CA LEU A 112 -6.10 -7.84 -8.65
C LEU A 112 -6.00 -8.46 -10.05
N PRO A 113 -5.13 -7.96 -10.95
CA PRO A 113 -4.87 -8.61 -12.24
C PRO A 113 -4.51 -10.08 -12.04
N ALA A 114 -5.04 -10.96 -12.90
CA ALA A 114 -4.92 -12.41 -12.72
C ALA A 114 -3.47 -12.92 -12.96
N ASP A 115 -2.77 -12.22 -13.84
CA ASP A 115 -1.36 -12.40 -14.25
C ASP A 115 -0.37 -11.73 -13.30
N LEU A 116 -0.83 -11.04 -12.25
CA LEU A 116 0.05 -10.40 -11.29
C LEU A 116 0.99 -11.44 -10.63
N ASP A 117 0.50 -12.66 -10.40
CA ASP A 117 1.26 -13.78 -9.85
C ASP A 117 2.29 -14.39 -10.82
N ASP A 118 2.17 -14.13 -12.13
CA ASP A 118 3.05 -14.75 -13.14
C ASP A 118 4.45 -14.12 -13.20
N HIS A 119 4.60 -12.88 -12.73
CA HIS A 119 5.88 -12.14 -12.76
C HIS A 119 6.79 -12.40 -11.54
N THR A 120 6.33 -13.14 -10.53
CA THR A 120 7.10 -13.44 -9.30
C THR A 120 7.76 -14.82 -9.33
N ARG A 121 7.76 -15.47 -10.50
CA ARG A 121 8.22 -16.84 -10.67
C ARG A 121 9.65 -16.94 -11.21
#